data_AF-A0A5K1AB12-F1
#
_entry.id   AF-A0A5K1AB12-F1
#
_cell.length_a   1.000
_cell.length_b   1.000
_cell.length_c   1.000
_cell.angle_alpha   90.00
_cell.angle_beta   90.00
_cell.angle_gamma   90.00
#
_symmetry.space_group_name_H-M   'P 1'
#
loop_
_entity.id
_entity.type
_entity.pdbx_description
1 polymer ?
#
loop_
_entity_poly.entity_id
_entity_poly.type
_entity_poly.pdbx_seq_one_letter_code
_entity_poly.pdbx_strand_id
1 'polypeptide(L)' 'GIARRLVKAAMQEAAKKREMRYSDLKKIDRGVRRHFHDDITVVVVFLDHQLIKSSNRGPAISIKGGAVPVHANSLAEDF' A
#
# COMPACT_ATOMS: atom_id res chain seq x y z
N GLY A 1 5.92 11.10 0.88
CA GLY A 1 4.44 11.11 0.81
C GLY A 1 3.89 9.73 1.16
N ILE A 2 2.67 9.65 1.71
CA ILE A 2 2.07 8.39 2.20
C ILE A 2 1.96 7.34 1.07
N ALA A 3 1.43 7.74 -0.09
CA ALA A 3 1.29 6.84 -1.24
C ALA A 3 2.62 6.18 -1.64
N ARG A 4 3.72 6.96 -1.71
CA ARG A 4 5.05 6.43 -2.04
C ARG A 4 5.54 5.37 -1.04
N ARG A 5 5.28 5.58 0.26
CA ARG A 5 5.65 4.62 1.33
C ARG A 5 4.84 3.33 1.21
N LEU A 6 3.54 3.43 0.96
CA LEU A 6 2.67 2.27 0.77
C LEU A 6 3.03 1.46 -0.48
N VAL A 7 3.35 2.13 -1.59
CA VAL A 7 3.82 1.45 -2.81
C VAL A 7 5.11 0.68 -2.54
N LYS A 8 6.09 1.31 -1.85
CA LYS A 8 7.36 0.66 -1.49
C LYS A 8 7.13 -0.59 -0.63
N ALA A 9 6.31 -0.49 0.41
CA ALA A 9 5.98 -1.61 1.29
C ALA A 9 5.28 -2.75 0.52
N ALA A 10 4.28 -2.42 -0.31
CA ALA A 10 3.58 -3.41 -1.13
C ALA A 10 4.53 -4.13 -2.11
N MET A 11 5.47 -3.40 -2.72
CA MET A 11 6.49 -3.99 -3.58
C MET A 11 7.47 -4.89 -2.80
N GLN A 12 7.88 -4.50 -1.59
CA GLN A 12 8.75 -5.33 -0.75
C GLN A 12 8.08 -6.66 -0.37
N GLU A 13 6.80 -6.63 0.01
CA GLU A 13 6.03 -7.84 0.31
C GLU A 13 5.81 -8.72 -0.92
N ALA A 14 5.51 -8.12 -2.07
CA ALA A 14 5.38 -8.86 -3.33
C ALA A 14 6.71 -9.54 -3.72
N ALA A 15 7.83 -8.85 -3.56
CA ALA A 15 9.16 -9.39 -3.82
C ALA A 15 9.47 -10.57 -2.88
N LYS A 16 9.19 -10.42 -1.57
CA LYS A 16 9.39 -11.48 -0.56
C LYS A 16 8.61 -12.75 -0.87
N LYS A 17 7.32 -12.63 -1.23
CA LYS A 17 6.45 -13.78 -1.57
C LYS A 17 6.91 -14.56 -2.79
N ARG A 18 7.75 -13.96 -3.64
CA ARG A 18 8.30 -14.57 -4.85
C ARG A 18 9.80 -14.84 -4.74
N GLU A 19 10.37 -14.71 -3.53
CA GLU A 19 11.81 -14.88 -3.26
C GLU A 19 12.71 -14.00 -4.16
N MET A 20 12.24 -12.79 -4.46
CA MET A 20 12.94 -11.82 -5.29
C MET A 20 13.44 -10.63 -4.47
N ARG A 21 14.40 -9.89 -5.03
CA ARG A 21 14.79 -8.58 -4.46
C ARG A 21 13.84 -7.49 -4.95
N TYR A 22 13.63 -6.48 -4.11
CA TYR A 22 12.92 -5.25 -4.49
C TYR A 22 13.50 -4.61 -5.76
N SER A 23 14.83 -4.62 -5.92
CA SER A 23 15.52 -4.11 -7.11
C SER A 23 15.09 -4.82 -8.39
N ASP A 24 14.82 -6.11 -8.31
CA ASP A 24 14.50 -6.95 -9.45
C ASP A 24 13.05 -6.71 -9.84
N LEU A 25 12.13 -6.69 -8.85
CA LEU A 25 10.72 -6.34 -9.04
C LEU A 25 10.52 -4.92 -9.59
N LYS A 26 11.38 -3.98 -9.20
CA LYS A 26 11.35 -2.58 -9.68
C LYS A 26 11.76 -2.44 -11.15
N LYS A 27 12.60 -3.35 -11.66
CA LYS A 27 13.14 -3.33 -13.03
C LYS A 27 12.35 -4.18 -14.01
N ILE A 28 11.27 -4.83 -13.59
CA ILE A 28 10.50 -5.71 -14.47
C ILE A 28 9.74 -4.88 -15.50
N ASP A 29 9.98 -5.20 -16.77
CA ASP A 29 9.31 -4.57 -17.89
C ASP A 29 7.79 -4.85 -17.92
N ARG A 30 7.06 -3.91 -18.53
CA ARG A 30 5.62 -4.05 -18.79
C ARG A 30 5.39 -5.31 -19.65
N GLY A 31 4.71 -6.31 -19.10
CA GLY A 31 4.42 -7.58 -19.75
C GLY A 31 4.89 -8.78 -18.94
N VAL A 32 6.10 -8.71 -18.39
CA VAL A 32 6.66 -9.78 -17.53
C VAL A 32 6.16 -9.64 -16.09
N ARG A 33 5.83 -8.41 -15.65
CA ARG A 33 5.29 -8.07 -14.31
C ARG A 33 4.19 -9.02 -13.81
N ARG A 34 3.30 -9.49 -14.70
CA ARG A 34 2.16 -10.38 -14.38
C ARG A 34 2.55 -11.77 -13.90
N HIS A 35 3.77 -12.24 -14.17
CA HIS A 35 4.29 -13.49 -13.63
C HIS A 35 4.64 -13.38 -12.13
N PHE A 36 4.83 -12.15 -11.65
CA PHE A 36 5.28 -11.87 -10.30
C PHE A 36 4.15 -11.28 -9.45
N HIS A 37 3.36 -10.35 -10.00
CA HIS A 37 2.17 -9.75 -9.40
C HIS A 37 1.14 -9.33 -10.48
N ASP A 38 -0.17 -9.38 -10.23
CA ASP A 38 -1.16 -8.93 -11.24
C ASP A 38 -1.06 -7.42 -11.51
N ASP A 39 -1.25 -6.59 -10.46
CA ASP A 39 -0.98 -5.15 -10.46
C ASP A 39 -0.97 -4.63 -9.01
N ILE A 40 -0.15 -3.62 -8.70
CA ILE A 40 -0.16 -2.94 -7.39
C ILE A 40 -0.75 -1.55 -7.57
N THR A 41 -1.90 -1.30 -6.92
CA THR A 41 -2.55 0.01 -6.88
C THR A 41 -2.64 0.49 -5.43
N VAL A 42 -2.30 1.75 -5.19
CA VAL A 42 -2.40 2.39 -3.86
C VAL A 42 -3.29 3.60 -3.98
N VAL A 43 -4.37 3.64 -3.20
CA VAL A 43 -5.27 4.79 -3.05
C VAL A 43 -5.10 5.34 -1.64
N VAL A 44 -4.87 6.65 -1.52
CA VAL A 44 -4.80 7.35 -0.23
C VAL A 44 -5.97 8.32 -0.15
N VAL A 45 -6.87 8.07 0.79
CA VAL A 45 -8.03 8.93 1.06
C VAL A 45 -7.75 9.71 2.34
N PHE A 46 -7.87 11.04 2.27
CA PHE A 46 -7.84 11.91 3.44
C PHE A 46 -9.27 12.23 3.84
N LEU A 47 -9.62 11.96 5.10
CA LEU A 47 -10.94 12.22 5.63
C LEU A 47 -10.86 13.38 6.61
N ASP A 48 -11.60 14.44 6.32
CA ASP A 48 -11.82 15.53 7.28
C ASP A 48 -13.03 15.19 8.15
N HIS A 49 -12.75 14.72 9.37
CA HIS A 49 -13.77 14.33 10.32
C HIS A 49 -14.64 15.50 10.79
N GLN A 50 -14.13 16.73 10.78
CA GLN A 50 -14.90 17.91 11.20
C GLN A 50 -15.95 18.26 10.14
N LEU A 51 -15.58 18.15 8.86
CA LEU A 51 -16.51 18.30 7.73
C LEU A 51 -17.55 17.17 7.69
N ILE A 52 -17.17 15.94 8.05
CA ILE A 52 -18.09 14.79 8.05
C ILE A 52 -19.13 14.91 9.18
N LYS A 53 -18.75 15.45 10.35
CA LYS A 53 -19.64 15.63 11.50
C LYS A 53 -20.70 16.71 11.34
N SER A 54 -20.44 17.74 10.53
CA SER A 54 -21.41 18.82 10.30
C SER A 54 -22.52 18.45 9.32
N SER A 55 -22.44 17.27 8.69
CA SER A 55 -23.50 16.73 7.85
C SER A 55 -24.63 16.14 8.69
N ASN A 56 -25.84 16.72 8.57
CA ASN A 56 -27.07 16.15 9.17
C ASN A 56 -27.52 14.82 8.52
N ARG A 57 -26.86 14.38 7.44
CA ARG A 57 -27.03 13.04 6.88
C ARG A 57 -25.89 12.17 7.41
N GLY A 58 -26.22 10.96 7.87
CA GLY A 58 -25.23 9.97 8.31
C GLY A 58 -24.10 9.78 7.28
N PRO A 59 -22.96 9.19 7.69
CA PRO A 59 -21.75 9.18 6.88
C PRO A 59 -22.01 8.53 5.51
N ALA A 60 -21.62 9.22 4.43
CA ALA A 60 -21.84 8.76 3.06
C ALA A 60 -21.05 7.49 2.72
N ILE A 61 -20.03 7.16 3.51
CA ILE A 61 -19.16 5.99 3.35
C ILE A 61 -18.90 5.31 4.70
N SER A 62 -18.77 3.99 4.69
CA SER A 62 -18.29 3.20 5.83
C SER A 62 -17.01 2.49 5.44
N ILE A 63 -15.97 2.58 6.27
CA ILE A 63 -14.65 1.97 6.03
C ILE A 63 -14.39 0.95 7.14
N LYS A 64 -14.20 -0.32 6.75
CA LYS A 64 -13.71 -1.37 7.65
C LYS A 64 -12.29 -1.73 7.25
N GLY A 65 -11.33 -1.54 8.16
CA GLY A 65 -9.93 -1.86 7.92
C GLY A 65 -9.60 -3.34 8.20
N GLY A 66 -8.71 -3.92 7.40
CA GLY A 66 -8.03 -5.18 7.72
C GLY A 66 -6.60 -4.88 8.17
N ALA A 67 -6.17 -5.39 9.33
CA ALA A 67 -4.81 -5.22 9.81
C ALA A 67 -3.86 -6.15 9.03
N VAL A 68 -2.81 -5.59 8.42
CA VAL A 68 -1.69 -6.37 7.93
C VAL A 68 -0.66 -6.42 9.07
N PRO A 69 -0.26 -7.60 9.56
CA PRO A 69 0.76 -7.67 10.60
C PRO A 69 2.07 -7.10 10.07
N VAL A 70 2.48 -5.95 10.60
CA VAL A 70 3.77 -5.34 10.28
C VAL A 70 4.80 -5.97 11.21
N HIS A 71 5.77 -6.71 10.65
CA HIS A 71 6.86 -7.26 11.45
C HIS A 71 7.75 -6.12 11.96
N ALA A 72 8.08 -6.16 13.26
CA ALA A 72 8.78 -5.09 13.99
C ALA A 72 10.13 -4.66 13.38
N ASN A 73 10.75 -5.48 12.53
CA ASN A 73 12.06 -5.21 11.95
C ASN A 73 12.03 -4.49 10.59
N SER A 74 10.88 -4.01 10.12
CA SER A 74 10.77 -3.31 8.83
C SER A 74 11.20 -1.83 8.86
N LEU A 75 11.57 -1.29 10.02
CA LEU A 75 11.96 0.12 10.21
C LEU A 75 13.48 0.36 10.28
N ALA A 76 14.32 -0.67 10.12
CA ALA A 76 15.76 -0.56 10.36
C ALA A 76 16.61 -0.18 9.13
N GLU A 77 16.04 -0.12 7.93
CA GLU A 77 16.79 0.25 6.72
C GLU A 77 16.00 1.31 5.95
N ASP A 78 16.35 2.59 6.15
CA ASP A 78 16.56 3.58 5.09
C ASP A 78 16.45 5.03 5.63
N PHE A 79 17.55 5.77 5.50
CA PHE A 79 17.59 7.25 5.47
C PHE A 79 16.76 7.81 4.30
#